data_AF-A0A965RWQ5-F1
#
_entry.id   AF-A0A965RWQ5-F1
#
_cell.length_a   1.000
_cell.length_b   1.000
_cell.length_c   1.000
_cell.angle_alpha   90.00
_cell.angle_beta   90.00
_cell.angle_gamma   90.00
#
_symmetry.space_group_name_H-M   'P 1'
#
loop_
_entity.id
_entity.type
_entity.pdbx_description
1 polymer ?
#
loop_
_entity_poly.entity_id
_entity_poly.type
_entity_poly.pdbx_seq_one_letter_code
_entity_poly.pdbx_strand_id
1 'polypeptide(L)'
;KQRQEFFLPNRVEAYQRSILLMERLHPNSLVMRLHNPSLPAKALQAEFLKAIRDEYNHNVAQQLFISPKAWKMVKDSKEEVIKLINLAGNQMTATSTGMDLSAKIFEILSQLEQLPSEIAVEFLKKNFKNCFKFISQRE
;
A
#
# COMPACT_ATOMS: atom_id res chain seq x y z
N LYS A 1 5.87 4.95 33.73
CA LYS A 1 5.31 3.58 33.57
C LYS A 1 3.89 3.63 32.95
N GLN A 2 2.87 4.24 33.58
CA GLN A 2 1.50 4.35 33.01
C GLN A 2 1.38 4.94 31.60
N ARG A 3 2.19 5.95 31.23
CA ARG A 3 2.13 6.57 29.89
C ARG A 3 2.62 5.65 28.75
N GLN A 4 3.36 4.57 29.03
CA GLN A 4 3.82 3.64 27.99
C GLN A 4 2.81 2.50 27.76
N GLU A 5 2.09 2.07 28.80
CA GLU A 5 1.01 1.08 28.70
C GLU A 5 -0.15 1.55 27.83
N PHE A 6 -0.58 2.81 27.96
CA PHE A 6 -1.70 3.34 27.16
C PHE A 6 -1.40 3.48 25.66
N PHE A 7 -0.13 3.65 25.27
CA PHE A 7 0.26 3.91 23.88
C PHE A 7 0.68 2.65 23.13
N LEU A 8 1.02 1.57 23.83
CA LEU A 8 1.47 0.33 23.19
C LEU A 8 0.39 -0.31 22.30
N PRO A 9 -0.89 -0.44 22.74
CA PRO A 9 -1.95 -0.99 21.90
C PRO A 9 -2.16 -0.18 20.61
N ASN A 10 -2.22 1.15 20.73
CA ASN A 10 -2.39 2.04 19.57
C ASN A 10 -1.22 1.95 18.59
N ARG A 11 0.01 1.75 19.08
CA ARG A 11 1.18 1.49 18.22
C ARG A 11 1.04 0.17 17.49
N VAL A 12 0.68 -0.92 18.18
CA VAL A 12 0.47 -2.23 17.55
C VAL A 12 -0.58 -2.14 16.45
N GLU A 13 -1.72 -1.53 16.74
CA GLU A 13 -2.79 -1.33 15.77
C GLU A 13 -2.30 -0.51 14.55
N ALA A 14 -1.56 0.57 14.78
CA ALA A 14 -1.06 1.40 13.69
C ALA A 14 -0.13 0.63 12.73
N TYR A 15 0.77 -0.21 13.25
CA TYR A 15 1.61 -1.06 12.41
C TYR A 15 0.79 -2.12 11.66
N GLN A 16 -0.18 -2.76 12.31
CA GLN A 16 -1.08 -3.72 11.65
C GLN A 16 -1.85 -3.07 10.50
N ARG A 17 -2.44 -1.90 10.73
CA ARG A 17 -3.19 -1.15 9.72
C ARG A 17 -2.32 -0.65 8.59
N SER A 18 -1.07 -0.27 8.87
CA SER A 18 -0.13 0.16 7.82
C SER A 18 0.37 -0.99 6.97
N ILE A 19 0.58 -2.18 7.57
CA ILE A 19 0.86 -3.40 6.81
C ILE A 19 -0.35 -3.75 5.93
N LEU A 20 -1.55 -3.75 6.49
CA LEU A 20 -2.79 -4.02 5.75
C LEU A 20 -3.00 -3.03 4.60
N LEU A 21 -2.67 -1.75 4.79
CA LEU A 21 -2.67 -0.76 3.73
C LEU A 21 -1.74 -1.18 2.58
N MET A 22 -0.49 -1.55 2.86
CA MET A 22 0.45 -2.00 1.82
C MET A 22 -0.04 -3.24 1.07
N GLU A 23 -0.60 -4.23 1.76
CA GLU A 23 -1.19 -5.43 1.15
C GLU A 23 -2.39 -5.08 0.25
N ARG A 24 -3.17 -4.07 0.62
CA ARG A 24 -4.35 -3.61 -0.15
C ARG A 24 -3.97 -2.73 -1.34
N LEU A 25 -2.90 -1.95 -1.21
CA LEU A 25 -2.37 -1.14 -2.31
C LEU A 25 -1.56 -1.98 -3.29
N HIS A 26 -1.19 -3.21 -2.94
CA HIS A 26 -0.49 -4.10 -3.85
C HIS A 26 -1.25 -4.22 -5.18
N PRO A 27 -0.62 -3.98 -6.35
CA PRO A 27 -1.31 -3.96 -7.64
C PRO A 27 -2.09 -5.24 -7.94
N ASN A 28 -1.53 -6.42 -7.64
CA ASN A 28 -2.26 -7.70 -7.72
C ASN A 28 -3.56 -7.69 -6.87
N SER A 29 -3.49 -7.23 -5.62
CA SER A 29 -4.65 -7.12 -4.73
C SER A 29 -5.70 -6.13 -5.24
N LEU A 30 -5.27 -5.01 -5.82
CA LEU A 30 -6.18 -4.05 -6.46
C LEU A 30 -6.91 -4.67 -7.64
N VAL A 31 -6.16 -5.29 -8.57
CA VAL A 31 -6.72 -5.93 -9.77
C VAL A 31 -7.71 -7.03 -9.37
N MET A 32 -7.36 -7.90 -8.43
CA MET A 32 -8.25 -8.98 -7.99
C MET A 32 -9.52 -8.48 -7.32
N ARG A 33 -9.46 -7.38 -6.55
CA ARG A 33 -10.63 -6.84 -5.83
C ARG A 33 -11.56 -6.03 -6.71
N LEU A 34 -11.03 -5.29 -7.68
CA LEU A 34 -11.80 -4.39 -8.55
C LEU A 34 -11.89 -4.94 -9.99
N HIS A 35 -11.65 -6.24 -10.18
CA HIS A 35 -11.64 -6.84 -11.50
C HIS A 35 -12.99 -6.63 -12.20
N ASN A 36 -12.98 -5.87 -13.29
CA ASN A 36 -14.13 -5.72 -14.16
C ASN A 36 -13.65 -5.65 -15.62
N PRO A 37 -13.63 -6.78 -16.34
CA PRO A 37 -12.99 -6.88 -17.65
C PRO A 37 -13.74 -6.08 -18.72
N SER A 38 -15.05 -5.86 -18.56
CA SER A 38 -15.89 -5.18 -19.55
C SER A 38 -15.87 -3.66 -19.45
N LEU A 39 -15.30 -3.08 -18.38
CA LEU A 39 -15.18 -1.62 -18.26
C LEU A 39 -14.20 -1.06 -19.29
N PRO A 40 -14.41 0.17 -19.78
CA PRO A 40 -13.35 0.91 -20.47
C PRO A 40 -12.11 1.03 -19.58
N ALA A 41 -10.91 0.85 -20.14
CA ALA A 41 -9.66 0.86 -19.38
C ALA A 41 -9.49 2.13 -18.53
N LYS A 42 -9.86 3.30 -19.08
CA LYS A 42 -9.80 4.59 -18.36
C LYS A 42 -10.74 4.65 -17.15
N ALA A 43 -11.92 4.01 -17.23
CA ALA A 43 -12.84 3.95 -16.11
C ALA A 43 -12.27 3.07 -14.98
N LEU A 44 -11.75 1.88 -15.33
CA LEU A 44 -11.12 0.99 -14.35
C LEU A 44 -9.85 1.63 -13.73
N GLN A 45 -9.05 2.34 -14.52
CA GLN A 45 -7.91 3.12 -14.01
C GLN A 45 -8.37 4.12 -12.94
N ALA A 46 -9.46 4.86 -13.18
CA ALA A 46 -10.00 5.81 -12.22
C ALA A 46 -10.49 5.12 -10.94
N GLU A 47 -11.10 3.95 -11.05
CA GLU A 47 -11.51 3.13 -9.90
C GLU A 47 -10.32 2.70 -9.05
N PHE A 48 -9.22 2.25 -9.66
CA PHE A 48 -8.00 1.92 -8.92
C PHE A 48 -7.44 3.13 -8.16
N LEU A 49 -7.31 4.28 -8.84
CA LEU A 49 -6.77 5.49 -8.22
C LEU A 49 -7.66 5.99 -7.07
N LYS A 50 -8.98 5.87 -7.23
CA LYS A 50 -9.94 6.18 -6.17
C LYS A 50 -9.76 5.24 -4.98
N ALA A 51 -9.69 3.93 -5.21
CA ALA A 51 -9.51 2.95 -4.14
C ALA A 51 -8.20 3.17 -3.36
N ILE A 52 -7.09 3.48 -4.05
CA ILE A 52 -5.82 3.82 -3.40
C ILE A 52 -5.96 5.03 -2.48
N ARG A 53 -6.62 6.08 -2.96
CA ARG A 53 -6.85 7.32 -2.19
C ARG A 53 -7.71 7.05 -0.96
N ASP A 54 -8.80 6.32 -1.14
CA ASP A 54 -9.75 6.00 -0.06
C ASP A 54 -9.05 5.17 1.03
N GLU A 55 -8.34 4.09 0.66
CA GLU A 55 -7.58 3.25 1.60
C GLU A 55 -6.50 4.05 2.35
N TYR A 56 -5.78 4.94 1.67
CA TYR A 56 -4.80 5.81 2.31
C TYR A 56 -5.47 6.78 3.30
N ASN A 57 -6.56 7.42 2.90
CA ASN A 57 -7.31 8.35 3.77
C ASN A 57 -7.83 7.66 5.03
N HIS A 58 -8.27 6.41 4.94
CA HIS A 58 -8.70 5.62 6.09
C HIS A 58 -7.56 5.26 7.06
N ASN A 59 -6.30 5.35 6.62
CA ASN A 59 -5.14 4.92 7.41
C ASN A 59 -4.14 6.06 7.70
N VAL A 60 -4.35 7.26 7.15
CA VAL A 60 -3.43 8.40 7.30
C VAL A 60 -3.18 8.80 8.75
N ALA A 61 -4.17 8.63 9.64
CA ALA A 61 -4.06 8.94 11.06
C ALA A 61 -3.05 8.01 11.79
N GLN A 62 -2.79 6.82 11.26
CA GLN A 62 -1.85 5.85 11.87
C GLN A 62 -0.41 6.36 11.90
N GLN A 63 -0.09 7.37 11.07
CA GLN A 63 1.23 8.01 11.06
C GLN A 63 1.66 8.58 12.42
N LEU A 64 0.70 8.90 13.31
CA LEU A 64 0.98 9.40 14.65
C LEU A 64 1.71 8.39 15.53
N PHE A 65 1.55 7.09 15.26
CA PHE A 65 2.08 6.02 16.10
C PHE A 65 3.22 5.23 15.44
N ILE A 66 3.63 5.63 14.23
CA ILE A 66 4.66 4.97 13.43
C ILE A 66 5.86 5.91 13.29
N SER A 67 7.07 5.36 13.16
CA SER A 67 8.24 6.21 12.96
C SER A 67 8.15 7.01 11.65
N PRO A 68 8.63 8.28 11.61
CA PRO A 68 8.58 9.09 10.39
C PRO A 68 9.23 8.40 9.18
N LYS A 69 10.30 7.62 9.41
CA LYS A 69 10.97 6.83 8.38
C LYS A 69 10.08 5.70 7.84
N ALA A 70 9.40 4.96 8.72
CA ALA A 70 8.46 3.92 8.30
C ALA A 70 7.26 4.50 7.55
N TRP A 71 6.71 5.62 8.04
CA TRP A 71 5.60 6.29 7.35
C TRP A 71 6.02 6.86 5.99
N LYS A 72 7.26 7.35 5.85
CA LYS A 72 7.79 7.75 4.55
C LYS A 72 7.80 6.59 3.55
N MET A 73 8.25 5.40 3.96
CA MET A 73 8.21 4.20 3.10
C MET A 73 6.78 3.86 2.64
N VAL A 74 5.79 3.98 3.53
CA VAL A 74 4.36 3.79 3.20
C VAL A 74 3.89 4.78 2.14
N LYS A 75 4.23 6.07 2.30
CA LYS A 75 3.87 7.10 1.31
C LYS A 75 4.55 6.87 -0.02
N ASP A 76 5.86 6.62 -0.01
CA ASP A 76 6.64 6.40 -1.22
C ASP A 76 6.11 5.16 -1.98
N SER A 77 5.80 4.07 -1.27
CA SER A 77 5.18 2.88 -1.86
C SER A 77 3.83 3.17 -2.53
N LYS A 78 2.94 3.93 -1.87
CA LYS A 78 1.66 4.36 -2.44
C LYS A 78 1.85 5.15 -3.73
N GLU A 79 2.81 6.08 -3.76
CA GLU A 79 3.09 6.87 -4.97
C GLU A 79 3.62 5.99 -6.11
N GLU A 80 4.46 4.99 -5.83
CA GLU A 80 4.94 4.06 -6.86
C GLU A 80 3.81 3.19 -7.44
N VAL A 81 2.87 2.72 -6.62
CA VAL A 81 1.67 2.02 -7.10
C VAL A 81 0.85 2.93 -8.03
N ILE A 82 0.65 4.20 -7.67
CA ILE A 82 -0.08 5.17 -8.50
C ILE A 82 0.64 5.38 -9.84
N LYS A 83 1.97 5.54 -9.82
CA LYS A 83 2.79 5.68 -11.03
C LYS A 83 2.65 4.46 -11.95
N LEU A 84 2.72 3.26 -11.39
CA LEU A 84 2.58 2.02 -12.16
C LEU A 84 1.22 1.95 -12.86
N ILE A 85 0.13 2.25 -12.14
CA ILE A 85 -1.22 2.22 -12.70
C ILE A 85 -1.39 3.29 -13.79
N ASN A 86 -0.80 4.47 -13.60
CA ASN A 86 -0.81 5.51 -14.63
C ASN A 86 0.03 5.12 -15.85
N LEU A 87 1.18 4.49 -15.67
CA LEU A 87 2.03 4.00 -16.76
C LEU A 87 1.29 2.95 -17.60
N ALA A 88 0.59 2.02 -16.96
CA ALA A 88 -0.25 1.04 -17.65
C ALA A 88 -1.41 1.73 -18.37
N GLY A 89 -2.14 2.62 -17.69
CA GLY A 89 -3.28 3.35 -18.23
C GLY A 89 -2.95 4.30 -19.38
N ASN A 90 -1.73 4.84 -19.44
CA ASN A 90 -1.25 5.69 -20.54
C ASN A 90 -0.97 4.91 -21.83
N GLN A 91 -0.79 3.59 -21.75
CA GLN A 91 -0.59 2.71 -22.91
C GLN A 91 -1.92 2.19 -23.48
N MET A 92 -3.04 2.54 -22.85
CA MET A 92 -4.38 2.12 -23.27
C MET A 92 -4.95 3.07 -24.32
N THR A 93 -5.63 2.51 -25.32
CA THR A 93 -6.36 3.27 -26.34
C THR A 93 -7.83 3.47 -25.92
N ALA A 94 -8.59 4.24 -26.70
CA ALA A 94 -10.01 4.47 -26.43
C ALA A 94 -10.87 3.17 -26.47
N THR A 95 -10.39 2.14 -27.17
CA THR A 95 -11.06 0.84 -27.28
C THR A 95 -10.55 -0.19 -26.28
N SER A 96 -9.51 0.12 -25.51
CA SER A 96 -8.97 -0.78 -24.50
C SER A 96 -9.96 -1.02 -23.36
N THR A 97 -9.95 -2.25 -22.89
CA THR A 97 -10.83 -2.75 -21.83
C THR A 97 -10.11 -2.86 -20.48
N GLY A 98 -10.86 -3.12 -19.42
CA GLY A 98 -10.32 -3.38 -18.09
C GLY A 98 -9.44 -4.64 -18.07
N MET A 99 -9.71 -5.60 -18.95
CA MET A 99 -8.84 -6.77 -19.14
C MET A 99 -7.47 -6.37 -19.69
N ASP A 100 -7.43 -5.51 -20.72
CA ASP A 100 -6.18 -5.02 -21.32
C ASP A 100 -5.33 -4.25 -20.29
N LEU A 101 -5.97 -3.39 -19.50
CA LEU A 101 -5.30 -2.66 -18.43
C LEU A 101 -4.72 -3.59 -17.36
N SER A 102 -5.51 -4.57 -16.91
CA SER A 102 -5.09 -5.53 -15.90
C SER A 102 -3.91 -6.38 -16.39
N ALA A 103 -3.97 -6.86 -17.63
CA ALA A 103 -2.88 -7.58 -18.27
C ALA A 103 -1.61 -6.72 -18.34
N LYS A 104 -1.73 -5.44 -18.71
CA LYS A 104 -0.59 -4.53 -18.78
C LYS A 104 0.02 -4.23 -17.41
N ILE A 105 -0.81 -4.12 -16.37
CA ILE A 105 -0.32 -4.02 -14.98
C ILE A 105 0.52 -5.25 -14.63
N PHE A 106 0.04 -6.46 -14.90
CA PHE A 106 0.80 -7.69 -14.62
C PHE A 106 2.09 -7.80 -15.44
N GLU A 107 2.08 -7.37 -16.70
CA GLU A 107 3.29 -7.30 -17.53
C GLU A 107 4.35 -6.40 -16.89
N ILE A 108 3.98 -5.18 -16.47
CA ILE A 108 4.91 -4.26 -15.79
C ILE A 108 5.40 -4.85 -14.46
N LEU A 109 4.50 -5.47 -13.69
CA LEU A 109 4.86 -6.14 -12.44
C LEU A 109 5.89 -7.25 -12.65
N SER A 110 5.78 -8.03 -13.72
CA SER A 110 6.71 -9.13 -14.02
C SER A 110 8.14 -8.68 -14.29
N GLN A 111 8.34 -7.39 -14.61
CA GLN A 111 9.66 -6.79 -14.86
C GLN A 111 10.31 -6.24 -13.58
N LEU A 112 9.56 -6.16 -12.48
CA LEU A 112 10.05 -5.67 -11.20
C LEU A 112 10.51 -6.84 -10.34
N GLU A 113 11.75 -6.80 -9.85
CA GLU A 113 12.26 -7.81 -8.92
C GLU A 113 11.52 -7.79 -7.57
N GLN A 114 11.20 -6.60 -7.07
CA GLN A 114 10.50 -6.41 -5.82
C GLN A 114 9.67 -5.13 -5.84
N LEU A 115 8.46 -5.19 -5.28
CA LEU A 115 7.61 -4.01 -5.21
C LEU A 115 7.93 -3.14 -3.99
N PRO A 116 7.84 -1.81 -4.13
CA PRO A 116 7.95 -0.88 -3.00
C PRO A 116 7.01 -1.19 -1.82
N SER A 117 5.83 -1.77 -2.09
CA SER A 117 4.89 -2.23 -1.05
C SER A 117 5.45 -3.37 -0.21
N GLU A 118 6.15 -4.32 -0.83
CA GLU A 118 6.76 -5.47 -0.14
C GLU A 118 7.92 -4.99 0.74
N ILE A 119 8.77 -4.12 0.20
CA ILE A 119 9.88 -3.49 0.93
C ILE A 119 9.34 -2.69 2.12
N ALA A 120 8.24 -1.94 1.94
CA ALA A 120 7.60 -1.19 3.02
C ALA A 120 7.04 -2.12 4.11
N VAL A 121 6.41 -3.24 3.75
CA VAL A 121 5.92 -4.25 4.70
C VAL A 121 7.07 -4.84 5.52
N GLU A 122 8.16 -5.23 4.87
CA GLU A 122 9.35 -5.75 5.56
C GLU A 122 9.94 -4.73 6.53
N PHE A 123 10.04 -3.48 6.08
CA PHE A 123 10.53 -2.38 6.92
C PHE A 123 9.62 -2.15 8.13
N LEU A 124 8.30 -2.12 7.94
CA LEU A 124 7.31 -1.97 9.02
C LEU A 124 7.44 -3.11 10.04
N LYS A 125 7.53 -4.37 9.58
CA LYS A 125 7.75 -5.55 10.43
C LYS A 125 9.04 -5.44 11.25
N LYS A 126 10.14 -5.02 10.62
CA LYS A 126 11.43 -4.84 11.30
C LYS A 126 11.39 -3.69 12.32
N ASN A 127 10.79 -2.56 11.96
CA ASN A 127 10.67 -1.40 12.83
C ASN A 127 9.82 -1.72 14.06
N PHE A 128 8.70 -2.42 13.88
CA PHE A 128 7.86 -2.93 14.95
C PHE A 128 8.62 -3.84 15.92
N LYS A 129 9.33 -4.86 15.40
CA LYS A 129 10.15 -5.78 16.22
C LYS A 129 11.21 -5.04 17.05
N ASN A 130 11.85 -4.03 16.46
CA ASN A 130 12.83 -3.22 17.17
C ASN A 130 12.19 -2.40 18.30
N CYS A 131 11.04 -1.75 18.04
CA CYS A 131 10.29 -1.04 19.08
C CYS A 131 9.94 -1.96 20.25
N PHE A 132 9.51 -3.21 19.99
CA PHE A 132 9.20 -4.17 21.04
C PHE A 132 10.42 -4.58 21.87
N LYS A 133 11.55 -4.88 21.23
CA LYS A 133 12.80 -5.23 21.94
C LYS A 133 13.30 -4.13 22.87
N PHE A 134 13.14 -2.85 22.48
CA PHE A 134 13.52 -1.72 23.33
C PHE A 134 12.62 -1.55 24.56
N ILE A 135 11.36 -2.00 24.48
CA ILE A 135 10.42 -1.92 25.61
C ILE A 135 10.70 -3.06 26.60
N SER A 136 10.93 -4.28 26.11
CA SER A 136 11.23 -5.44 26.97
C SER A 136 12.57 -5.36 27.71
N GLN A 137 13.48 -4.46 27.32
CA GLN A 137 14.77 -4.24 28.00
C GLN A 137 14.72 -3.11 29.04
N ARG A 138 13.59 -2.38 29.15
CA ARG A 138 13.40 -1.28 30.12
C ARG A 138 12.45 -1.64 31.27
N GLU A 139 11.98 -2.87 31.29
CA GLU A 139 11.26 -3.50 32.41
C GLU A 139 12.23 -4.36 33.22
#